data_AF-A0A5B7GVA5-F1
#
_entry.id   AF-A0A5B7GVA5-F1
#
_cell.length_a   1.000
_cell.length_b   1.000
_cell.length_c   1.000
_cell.angle_alpha   90.00
_cell.angle_beta   90.00
_cell.angle_gamma   90.00
#
_symmetry.space_group_name_H-M   'P 1'
#
loop_
_entity.id
_entity.type
_entity.pdbx_description
1 polymer ?
#
loop_
_entity_poly.entity_id
_entity_poly.type
_entity_poly.pdbx_seq_one_letter_code
_entity_poly.pdbx_strand_id
1 'polypeptide(L)'
;MRRPLLVRGPDQAFPQADLVTLLGALRALYVPLEIREDVPKKATKTSVLGFVGSSKIVQLAVALESGRHFDTLCAIPRFVARDIGGSDPERMAAPRVEDYVKKVFEGSRVTVNVVSDDATLCREFPLFSAVNRCAKGNYKELYCY
;
A
#
# COMPACT_ATOMS: atom_id res chain seq x y z
N MET A 1 -21.64 10.46 -6.47
CA MET A 1 -20.21 10.68 -6.13
C MET A 1 -19.71 11.94 -6.84
N ARG A 2 -18.83 12.71 -6.20
CA ARG A 2 -18.22 13.90 -6.81
C ARG A 2 -17.14 13.48 -7.82
N ARG A 3 -16.89 14.30 -8.85
CA ARG A 3 -15.87 14.08 -9.90
C ARG A 3 -15.02 15.34 -10.06
N PRO A 4 -14.06 15.60 -9.15
CA PRO A 4 -13.26 16.82 -9.17
C PRO A 4 -12.25 16.83 -10.32
N LEU A 5 -11.95 18.03 -10.83
CA LEU A 5 -10.86 18.32 -11.77
C LEU A 5 -9.77 19.09 -11.02
N LEU A 6 -8.54 18.56 -11.02
CA LEU A 6 -7.37 19.19 -10.45
C LEU A 6 -6.64 19.99 -11.54
N VAL A 7 -6.52 21.29 -11.33
CA VAL A 7 -5.82 22.23 -12.20
C VAL A 7 -4.77 22.95 -11.37
N ARG A 8 -3.53 22.98 -11.87
CA ARG A 8 -2.44 23.75 -11.26
C ARG A 8 -2.29 25.07 -12.02
N GLY A 9 -2.04 26.16 -11.30
CA GLY A 9 -1.67 27.45 -11.90
C GLY A 9 -0.30 27.40 -12.59
N PRO A 10 -0.06 28.28 -13.57
CA PRO A 10 1.22 28.36 -14.26
C PRO A 10 2.31 28.83 -13.28
N ASP A 11 3.26 27.96 -13.01
CA ASP A 11 4.47 28.26 -12.23
C ASP A 11 5.60 27.41 -12.82
N GLN A 12 6.74 28.06 -13.09
CA GLN A 12 7.94 27.45 -13.68
C GLN A 12 9.06 27.22 -12.66
N ALA A 13 8.89 27.67 -11.42
CA ALA A 13 9.91 27.51 -10.37
C ALA A 13 10.19 26.03 -10.04
N PHE A 14 9.23 25.15 -10.29
CA PHE A 14 9.30 23.74 -9.89
C PHE A 14 9.05 22.80 -11.09
N PRO A 15 10.11 22.16 -11.66
CA PRO A 15 9.98 21.28 -12.81
C PRO A 15 9.06 20.07 -12.60
N GLN A 16 8.92 19.60 -11.35
CA GLN A 16 8.12 18.43 -10.98
C GLN A 16 6.78 18.81 -10.33
N ALA A 17 6.36 20.09 -10.41
CA ALA A 17 5.16 20.58 -9.74
C ALA A 17 3.93 19.73 -10.04
N ASP A 18 3.69 19.42 -11.32
CA ASP A 18 2.55 18.60 -11.76
C ASP A 18 2.53 17.22 -11.09
N LEU A 19 3.69 16.55 -11.03
CA LEU A 19 3.81 15.23 -10.42
C LEU A 19 3.54 15.32 -8.91
N VAL A 20 4.19 16.23 -8.20
CA VAL A 20 4.04 16.36 -6.75
C VAL A 20 2.62 16.78 -6.36
N THR A 21 2.00 17.69 -7.12
CA THR A 21 0.61 18.08 -6.95
C THR A 21 -0.34 16.89 -7.12
N LEU A 22 -0.16 16.10 -8.18
CA LEU A 22 -0.98 14.92 -8.41
C LEU A 22 -0.78 13.84 -7.34
N LEU A 23 0.46 13.57 -6.94
CA LEU A 23 0.77 12.64 -5.84
C LEU A 23 0.14 13.08 -4.52
N GLY A 24 0.19 14.38 -4.20
CA GLY A 24 -0.46 14.96 -3.03
C GLY A 24 -1.98 14.78 -3.07
N ALA A 25 -2.60 15.02 -4.23
CA ALA A 25 -4.03 14.80 -4.42
C ALA A 25 -4.42 13.31 -4.26
N LEU A 26 -3.67 12.40 -4.88
CA LEU A 26 -3.89 10.94 -4.73
C LEU A 26 -3.73 10.49 -3.28
N ARG A 27 -2.75 11.05 -2.56
CA ARG A 27 -2.61 10.82 -1.12
C ARG A 27 -3.80 11.33 -0.32
N ALA A 28 -4.35 12.50 -0.65
CA ALA A 28 -5.57 12.99 0.02
C ALA A 28 -6.79 12.10 -0.26
N LEU A 29 -6.82 11.42 -1.40
CA LEU A 29 -7.86 10.46 -1.76
C LEU A 29 -7.74 9.10 -1.07
N TYR A 30 -6.58 8.79 -0.46
CA TYR A 30 -6.39 7.58 0.35
C TYR A 30 -7.45 7.47 1.45
N VAL A 31 -7.96 6.25 1.62
CA VAL A 31 -8.87 5.86 2.70
C VAL A 31 -8.16 4.76 3.50
N PRO A 32 -7.98 4.92 4.82
CA PRO A 32 -7.39 3.90 5.67
C PRO A 32 -8.09 2.54 5.55
N LEU A 33 -7.36 1.45 5.82
CA LEU A 33 -7.88 0.09 5.70
C LEU A 33 -9.10 -0.14 6.62
N GLU A 34 -9.04 0.36 7.84
CA GLU A 34 -10.08 0.26 8.86
C GLU A 34 -11.39 0.87 8.37
N ILE A 35 -11.33 2.04 7.72
CA ILE A 35 -12.52 2.68 7.16
C ILE A 35 -13.06 1.88 5.97
N ARG A 36 -12.19 1.24 5.18
CA ARG A 36 -12.61 0.38 4.06
C ARG A 36 -13.31 -0.89 4.55
N GLU A 37 -12.87 -1.46 5.66
CA GLU A 37 -13.41 -2.68 6.25
C GLU A 37 -14.67 -2.41 7.08
N ASP A 38 -14.63 -1.43 7.98
CA ASP A 38 -15.71 -1.14 8.93
C ASP A 38 -16.88 -0.38 8.28
N VAL A 39 -16.59 0.43 7.25
CA VAL A 39 -17.61 1.20 6.51
C VAL A 39 -17.38 1.11 5.01
N PRO A 40 -17.73 -0.02 4.36
CA PRO A 40 -17.49 -0.25 2.93
C PRO A 40 -18.09 0.84 2.01
N LYS A 41 -19.20 1.46 2.44
CA LYS A 41 -19.82 2.60 1.73
C LYS A 41 -18.91 3.83 1.60
N LYS A 42 -17.87 3.95 2.45
CA LYS A 42 -16.88 5.02 2.47
C LYS A 42 -15.50 4.57 1.97
N ALA A 43 -15.39 3.39 1.36
CA ALA A 43 -14.12 2.87 0.87
C ALA A 43 -13.47 3.71 -0.24
N THR A 44 -14.21 4.64 -0.83
CA THR A 44 -13.71 5.53 -1.90
C THR A 44 -14.26 6.95 -1.72
N LYS A 45 -13.37 7.95 -1.72
CA LYS A 45 -13.75 9.38 -1.62
C LYS A 45 -14.25 9.97 -2.95
N THR A 46 -13.71 9.49 -4.07
CA THR A 46 -14.10 9.91 -5.42
C THR A 46 -13.97 8.75 -6.40
N SER A 47 -14.91 8.63 -7.33
CA SER A 47 -14.82 7.63 -8.41
C SER A 47 -13.81 8.01 -9.49
N VAL A 48 -13.60 9.32 -9.70
CA VAL A 48 -12.76 9.86 -10.78
C VAL A 48 -12.09 11.14 -10.29
N LEU A 49 -10.79 11.29 -10.56
CA LEU A 49 -10.06 12.55 -10.42
C LEU A 49 -9.58 12.95 -11.82
N GLY A 50 -10.07 14.08 -12.33
CA GLY A 50 -9.49 14.69 -13.53
C GLY A 50 -8.21 15.43 -13.18
N PHE A 51 -7.22 15.44 -14.07
CA PHE A 51 -6.00 16.23 -13.93
C PHE A 51 -5.68 16.90 -15.27
N VAL A 52 -5.45 18.21 -15.25
CA VAL A 52 -5.01 18.96 -16.43
C VAL A 52 -3.48 18.95 -16.47
N GLY A 53 -2.92 18.09 -17.31
CA GLY A 53 -1.48 17.96 -17.49
C GLY A 53 -1.10 16.82 -18.44
N SER A 54 0.20 16.53 -18.53
CA SER A 54 0.72 15.48 -19.41
C SER A 54 0.26 14.08 -19.01
N SER A 55 -0.18 13.27 -19.97
CA SER A 55 -0.58 11.87 -19.75
C SER A 55 0.55 11.03 -19.14
N LYS A 56 1.81 11.33 -19.48
CA LYS A 56 2.99 10.66 -18.90
C LYS A 56 3.09 10.87 -17.39
N ILE A 57 2.77 12.07 -16.91
CA ILE A 57 2.80 12.40 -15.48
C ILE A 57 1.69 11.66 -14.74
N VAL A 58 0.50 11.58 -15.36
CA VAL A 58 -0.62 10.82 -14.80
C VAL A 58 -0.25 9.34 -14.67
N GLN A 59 0.28 8.73 -15.72
CA GLN A 59 0.71 7.32 -15.70
C GLN A 59 1.78 7.07 -14.64
N LEU A 60 2.79 7.94 -14.55
CA LEU A 60 3.83 7.85 -13.53
C LEU A 60 3.27 7.97 -12.11
N ALA A 61 2.40 8.96 -11.84
CA ALA A 61 1.80 9.14 -10.53
C ALA A 61 0.92 7.96 -10.11
N VAL A 62 0.12 7.44 -11.04
CA VAL A 62 -0.74 6.27 -10.81
C VAL A 62 0.11 5.02 -10.54
N ALA A 63 1.20 4.82 -11.29
CA ALA A 63 2.13 3.74 -11.06
C ALA A 63 2.78 3.83 -9.67
N LEU A 64 3.23 5.02 -9.25
CA LEU A 64 3.84 5.23 -7.93
C LEU A 64 2.88 5.03 -6.76
N GLU A 65 1.64 5.51 -6.87
CA GLU A 65 0.69 5.42 -5.77
C GLU A 65 0.02 4.05 -5.70
N SER A 66 -0.42 3.52 -6.85
CA SER A 66 -1.26 2.32 -6.89
C SER A 66 -0.58 1.07 -7.42
N GLY A 67 0.58 1.17 -8.08
CA GLY A 67 1.30 0.03 -8.67
C GLY A 67 0.49 -0.78 -9.68
N ARG A 68 -0.66 -0.26 -10.14
CA ARG A 68 -1.64 -0.98 -10.98
C ARG A 68 -1.35 -0.93 -12.48
N HIS A 69 -0.22 -0.37 -12.91
CA HIS A 69 0.18 -0.44 -14.31
C HIS A 69 1.11 -1.62 -14.53
N PHE A 70 0.65 -2.54 -15.38
CA PHE A 70 1.21 -3.86 -15.66
C PHE A 70 2.67 -3.84 -16.15
N ASP A 71 3.15 -2.69 -16.63
CA ASP A 71 4.50 -2.49 -17.17
C ASP A 71 5.43 -1.64 -16.29
N THR A 72 4.94 -1.04 -15.19
CA THR A 72 5.81 -0.28 -14.28
C THR A 72 6.24 -1.18 -13.12
N LEU A 73 7.26 -1.97 -13.40
CA LEU A 73 7.89 -2.93 -12.51
C LEU A 73 8.58 -2.24 -11.31
N CYS A 74 8.54 -2.90 -10.14
CA CYS A 74 9.53 -2.82 -9.05
C CYS A 74 9.30 -1.94 -7.80
N ALA A 75 8.09 -1.41 -7.53
CA ALA A 75 7.82 -0.73 -6.24
C ALA A 75 6.55 -1.25 -5.54
N ILE A 76 6.62 -1.45 -4.21
CA ILE A 76 5.42 -1.66 -3.40
C ILE A 76 4.55 -0.40 -3.54
N PRO A 77 3.26 -0.51 -3.92
CA PRO A 77 2.38 0.64 -4.03
C PRO A 77 2.38 1.41 -2.71
N ARG A 78 2.49 2.75 -2.77
CA ARG A 78 2.48 3.57 -1.55
C ARG A 78 1.21 3.37 -0.71
N PHE A 79 0.10 3.00 -1.34
CA PHE A 79 -1.11 2.59 -0.64
C PHE A 79 -0.89 1.35 0.24
N VAL A 80 -0.24 0.31 -0.26
CA VAL A 80 0.06 -0.93 0.48
C VAL A 80 0.97 -0.67 1.66
N ALA A 81 2.00 0.18 1.48
CA ALA A 81 2.88 0.58 2.57
C ALA A 81 2.13 1.36 3.67
N ARG A 82 1.17 2.22 3.31
CA ARG A 82 0.32 2.95 4.27
C ARG A 82 -0.64 2.02 5.00
N ASP A 83 -1.14 0.99 4.34
CA ASP A 83 -2.02 0.01 4.98
C ASP A 83 -1.25 -0.79 6.02
N ILE A 84 -0.07 -1.30 5.68
CA ILE A 84 0.76 -2.09 6.59
C ILE A 84 1.27 -1.24 7.76
N GLY A 85 1.76 -0.02 7.49
CA GLY A 85 2.38 0.83 8.51
C GLY A 85 1.41 1.74 9.28
N GLY A 86 0.19 1.92 8.79
CA GLY A 86 -0.79 2.84 9.36
C GLY A 86 -1.98 2.17 10.03
N SER A 87 -2.21 0.88 9.79
CA SER A 87 -3.26 0.10 10.43
C SER A 87 -2.88 -0.31 11.85
N ASP A 88 -3.86 -0.70 12.65
CA ASP A 88 -3.62 -1.28 13.97
C ASP A 88 -2.81 -2.59 13.90
N PRO A 89 -2.02 -2.91 14.95
CA PRO A 89 -1.16 -4.08 14.97
C PRO A 89 -1.90 -5.42 14.95
N GLU A 90 -3.20 -5.45 15.26
CA GLU A 90 -3.99 -6.67 15.17
C GLU A 90 -4.38 -6.96 13.73
N ARG A 91 -4.82 -5.94 12.96
CA ARG A 91 -5.13 -6.06 11.52
C ARG A 91 -3.91 -6.28 10.65
N MET A 92 -2.75 -5.75 11.04
CA MET A 92 -1.48 -5.92 10.33
C MET A 92 -0.44 -6.68 11.15
N ALA A 93 -0.88 -7.70 11.90
CA ALA A 93 0.01 -8.69 12.49
C ALA A 93 0.77 -9.45 11.38
N ALA A 94 1.96 -9.99 11.69
CA ALA A 94 2.82 -10.64 10.70
C ALA A 94 2.12 -11.66 9.76
N PRO A 95 1.23 -12.57 10.25
CA PRO A 95 0.50 -13.49 9.37
C PRO A 95 -0.53 -12.78 8.48
N ARG A 96 -1.20 -11.74 9.00
CA ARG A 96 -2.17 -10.97 8.22
C ARG A 96 -1.48 -10.12 7.16
N VAL A 97 -0.28 -9.61 7.43
CA VAL A 97 0.56 -8.94 6.43
C VAL A 97 0.94 -9.90 5.31
N GLU A 98 1.31 -11.14 5.63
CA GLU A 98 1.58 -12.17 4.64
C GLU A 98 0.37 -12.40 3.72
N ASP A 99 -0.81 -12.64 4.29
CA ASP A 99 -2.05 -12.86 3.53
C ASP A 99 -2.41 -11.63 2.68
N TYR A 100 -2.28 -10.42 3.25
CA TYR A 100 -2.54 -9.16 2.57
C TYR A 100 -1.63 -8.97 1.37
N VAL A 101 -0.31 -9.17 1.53
CA VAL A 101 0.68 -9.00 0.47
C VAL A 101 0.47 -10.03 -0.64
N LYS A 102 0.20 -11.30 -0.31
CA LYS A 102 -0.15 -12.33 -1.31
C LYS A 102 -1.36 -11.92 -2.13
N LYS A 103 -2.42 -11.43 -1.48
CA LYS A 103 -3.65 -10.99 -2.15
C LYS A 103 -3.44 -9.75 -3.02
N VAL A 104 -2.62 -8.80 -2.57
CA VAL A 104 -2.28 -7.59 -3.33
C VAL A 104 -1.55 -7.92 -4.63
N PHE A 105 -0.64 -8.89 -4.60
CA PHE A 105 0.17 -9.28 -5.75
C PHE A 105 -0.41 -10.48 -6.53
N GLU A 106 -1.58 -10.99 -6.13
CA GLU A 106 -2.28 -12.06 -6.83
C GLU A 106 -2.58 -11.66 -8.29
N GLY A 107 -2.20 -12.51 -9.25
CA GLY A 107 -2.36 -12.23 -10.68
C GLY A 107 -1.38 -11.21 -11.27
N SER A 108 -0.42 -10.72 -10.48
CA SER A 108 0.66 -9.85 -10.96
C SER A 108 1.89 -10.65 -11.43
N ARG A 109 2.87 -9.96 -12.05
CA ARG A 109 4.17 -10.53 -12.41
C ARG A 109 5.16 -10.62 -11.23
N VAL A 110 4.72 -10.33 -10.01
CA VAL A 110 5.56 -10.30 -8.80
C VAL A 110 5.46 -11.62 -8.03
N THR A 111 6.60 -12.24 -7.76
CA THR A 111 6.68 -13.44 -6.91
C THR A 111 6.87 -13.06 -5.44
N VAL A 112 6.01 -13.57 -4.56
CA VAL A 112 6.08 -13.34 -3.11
C VAL A 112 6.63 -14.61 -2.45
N ASN A 113 7.78 -14.48 -1.77
CA ASN A 113 8.41 -15.56 -1.00
C ASN A 113 8.28 -15.29 0.50
N VAL A 114 7.81 -16.28 1.25
CA VAL A 114 7.63 -16.19 2.70
C VAL A 114 8.59 -17.15 3.39
N VAL A 115 9.35 -16.65 4.35
CA VAL A 115 10.22 -17.46 5.23
C VAL A 115 9.62 -17.47 6.62
N SER A 116 8.94 -18.56 6.96
CA SER A 116 8.25 -18.75 8.25
C SER A 116 8.87 -19.85 9.10
N ASP A 117 9.78 -20.66 8.54
CA ASP A 117 10.41 -21.77 9.26
C ASP A 117 11.38 -21.26 10.34
N ASP A 118 11.16 -21.69 11.58
CA ASP A 118 11.92 -21.19 12.72
C ASP A 118 13.39 -21.63 12.68
N ALA A 119 13.69 -22.82 12.13
CA ALA A 119 15.07 -23.29 11.99
C ALA A 119 15.83 -22.46 10.96
N THR A 120 15.22 -22.15 9.81
CA THR A 120 15.75 -21.21 8.82
C THR A 120 15.93 -19.82 9.42
N LEU A 121 14.93 -19.28 10.14
CA LEU A 121 15.05 -17.96 10.78
C LEU A 121 16.15 -17.92 11.86
N CYS A 122 16.30 -18.97 12.68
CA CYS A 122 17.36 -19.05 13.67
C CYS A 122 18.76 -19.11 13.03
N ARG A 123 18.90 -19.84 11.93
CA ARG A 123 20.17 -20.04 11.23
C ARG A 123 20.58 -18.83 10.39
N GLU A 124 19.65 -18.29 9.61
CA GLU A 124 19.92 -17.28 8.58
C GLU A 124 19.61 -15.86 9.06
N PHE A 125 18.68 -15.70 10.02
CA PHE A 125 18.24 -14.40 10.54
C PHE A 125 18.23 -14.37 12.09
N PRO A 126 19.36 -14.64 12.76
CA PRO A 126 19.40 -14.85 14.21
C PRO A 126 18.91 -13.64 15.03
N LEU A 127 19.17 -12.42 14.56
CA LEU A 127 18.68 -11.19 15.22
C LEU A 127 17.16 -11.05 15.10
N PHE A 128 16.58 -11.40 13.94
CA PHE A 128 15.14 -11.42 13.75
C PHE A 128 14.49 -12.49 14.65
N SER A 129 15.06 -13.70 14.67
CA SER A 129 14.60 -14.78 15.54
C SER A 129 14.68 -14.39 17.02
N ALA A 130 15.75 -13.69 17.42
CA ALA A 130 15.92 -13.23 18.79
C ALA A 130 14.81 -12.28 19.26
N VAL A 131 14.32 -11.40 18.37
CA VAL A 131 13.16 -10.52 18.63
C VAL A 131 11.86 -11.32 18.58
N ASN A 132 11.71 -12.21 17.60
CA ASN A 132 10.49 -13.01 17.44
C ASN A 132 10.22 -13.97 18.61
N ARG A 133 11.22 -14.29 19.45
CA ARG A 133 11.07 -15.17 20.63
C ARG A 133 9.89 -14.80 21.54
N CYS A 134 9.56 -13.52 21.69
CA CYS A 134 8.43 -13.09 22.54
C CYS A 134 7.06 -13.22 21.86
N ALA A 135 7.02 -13.50 20.56
CA ALA A 135 5.79 -13.71 19.79
C ALA A 135 5.59 -15.17 19.35
N LYS A 136 6.61 -16.03 19.52
CA LYS A 136 6.53 -17.47 19.22
C LYS A 136 5.45 -18.13 20.08
N GLY A 137 4.34 -18.57 19.45
CA GLY A 137 3.23 -19.29 20.10
C GLY A 137 1.87 -18.60 20.00
N ASN A 138 1.82 -17.28 19.78
CA ASN A 138 0.57 -16.50 19.84
C ASN A 138 -0.30 -16.58 18.56
N TYR A 139 0.19 -17.24 17.50
CA TYR A 139 -0.50 -17.28 16.21
C TYR A 139 -1.71 -18.25 16.17
N LYS A 140 -1.89 -19.10 17.19
CA LYS A 140 -3.11 -19.94 17.34
C LYS A 140 -4.20 -19.30 18.21
N GLU A 141 -3.85 -18.37 19.09
CA GLU A 141 -4.81 -17.75 20.03
C GLU A 141 -5.44 -16.44 19.49
N LEU A 142 -4.82 -15.81 18.48
CA LEU A 142 -5.35 -14.61 17.82
C LEU A 142 -6.56 -14.87 16.88
N TYR A 143 -7.06 -16.10 16.83
CA TYR A 143 -8.26 -16.52 16.07
C TYR A 143 -9.43 -16.95 16.96
N CYS A 144 -9.36 -16.69 18.28
CA CYS A 144 -10.43 -17.00 19.21
C CYS A 144 -11.12 -15.73 19.72
N TYR A 145 -11.69 -14.93 18.82
CA TYR A 145 -12.82 -14.03 19.06
C TYR A 145 -13.56 -13.79 17.73
#